data_AF-A0A356LAD9-F1
#
_entry.id   AF-A0A356LAD9-F1
#
_cell.length_a   1.000
_cell.length_b   1.000
_cell.length_c   1.000
_cell.angle_alpha   90.00
_cell.angle_beta   90.00
_cell.angle_gamma   90.00
#
_symmetry.space_group_name_H-M   'P 1'
#
loop_
_entity.id
_entity.type
_entity.pdbx_description
1 polymer ?
#
loop_
_entity_poly.entity_id
_entity_poly.type
_entity_poly.pdbx_seq_one_letter_code
_entity_poly.pdbx_strand_id
1 'polypeptide(L)'
;MEKIELENNTQKFITRTLISIVVVSVVAVIAAYVWKFHSLKLSDSTAIWGSFGDYLAGTLSGILTPVTVILIWLTYKSQKEESTNQGLIIVKQMDLLSQQSFEQTFFSWLQSIQNIRPIEKAEQASSEYITSITNEINNYLRYGITNTTDENYLGIMKAMADQLTGSYSHTYTRVKDDGHGWLDTYSYAVMEFISFIDENDIYPRTLEQKQQYVSILISHLNNGDRVLLGAFAISKQDIRYLDLLKKYNFFTKRSGQENVDRLLKVFQDTNIK
;
A
#
# COMPACT_ATOMS: atom_id res chain seq x y z
N MET A 1 20.38 -9.44 -18.02
CA MET A 1 21.16 -10.30 -17.10
C MET A 1 22.50 -10.69 -17.72
N GLU A 2 22.53 -11.24 -18.94
CA GLU A 2 23.75 -11.63 -19.65
C GLU A 2 24.84 -10.53 -19.75
N LYS A 3 24.45 -9.29 -20.05
CA LYS A 3 25.40 -8.15 -20.16
C LYS A 3 26.08 -7.79 -18.83
N ILE A 4 25.36 -7.90 -17.71
CA ILE A 4 25.88 -7.61 -16.36
C ILE A 4 26.85 -8.72 -15.93
N GLU A 5 26.55 -9.96 -16.28
CA GLU A 5 27.38 -11.12 -15.98
C GLU A 5 28.72 -11.07 -16.76
N LEU A 6 28.67 -10.65 -18.02
CA LEU A 6 29.85 -10.44 -18.85
C LEU A 6 30.77 -9.31 -18.32
N GLU A 7 30.17 -8.20 -17.88
CA GLU A 7 30.89 -7.05 -17.33
C GLU A 7 31.56 -7.39 -15.99
N ASN A 8 30.88 -8.14 -15.13
CA ASN A 8 31.44 -8.66 -13.88
C ASN A 8 32.60 -9.64 -14.10
N ASN A 9 32.50 -10.55 -15.07
CA ASN A 9 33.59 -11.47 -15.41
C ASN A 9 34.81 -10.74 -15.94
N THR A 10 34.60 -9.70 -16.75
CA THR A 10 35.67 -8.85 -17.29
C THR A 10 36.37 -8.07 -16.18
N GLN A 11 35.63 -7.47 -15.24
CA GLN A 11 36.22 -6.79 -14.08
C GLN A 11 37.07 -7.75 -13.23
N LYS A 12 36.58 -8.95 -12.90
CA LYS A 12 37.34 -9.95 -12.14
C LYS A 12 38.64 -10.34 -12.84
N PHE A 13 38.61 -10.47 -14.16
CA PHE A 13 39.81 -10.77 -14.96
C PHE A 13 40.83 -9.62 -14.93
N ILE A 14 40.37 -8.37 -15.09
CA ILE A 14 41.22 -7.17 -15.01
C ILE A 14 41.88 -7.05 -13.64
N THR A 15 41.10 -7.19 -12.55
CA THR A 15 41.63 -7.13 -11.18
C THR A 15 42.69 -8.20 -10.93
N ARG A 16 42.46 -9.45 -11.35
CA ARG A 16 43.45 -10.54 -11.23
C ARG A 16 44.72 -10.26 -12.02
N THR A 17 44.59 -9.66 -13.20
CA THR A 17 45.72 -9.30 -14.06
C THR A 17 46.55 -8.19 -13.41
N LEU A 18 45.91 -7.14 -12.89
CA LEU A 18 46.58 -6.03 -12.19
C LEU A 18 47.32 -6.49 -10.93
N ILE A 19 46.71 -7.37 -10.13
CA ILE A 19 47.36 -7.97 -8.95
C ILE A 19 48.58 -8.79 -9.38
N SER A 20 48.46 -9.60 -10.43
CA SER A 20 49.58 -10.37 -10.97
C SER A 20 50.73 -9.47 -11.44
N ILE A 21 50.42 -8.36 -12.11
CA ILE A 21 51.43 -7.36 -12.53
C ILE A 21 52.17 -6.82 -11.31
N VAL A 22 51.46 -6.41 -10.26
CA VAL A 22 52.07 -5.90 -9.02
C VAL A 22 52.98 -6.94 -8.37
N VAL A 23 52.52 -8.19 -8.22
CA VAL A 23 53.30 -9.28 -7.62
C VAL A 23 54.56 -9.55 -8.44
N VAL A 24 54.44 -9.65 -9.77
CA VAL A 24 55.58 -9.87 -10.68
C VAL A 24 56.56 -8.70 -10.61
N SER A 25 56.08 -7.46 -10.58
CA SER A 25 56.95 -6.28 -10.46
C SER A 25 57.72 -6.26 -9.14
N VAL A 26 57.09 -6.59 -8.02
CA VAL A 26 57.76 -6.71 -6.71
C VAL A 26 58.83 -7.80 -6.75
N VAL A 27 58.49 -8.99 -7.24
CA VAL A 27 59.44 -10.10 -7.36
C VAL A 27 60.59 -9.75 -8.30
N ALA A 28 60.33 -9.09 -9.42
CA ALA A 28 61.34 -8.69 -10.39
C ALA A 28 62.34 -7.69 -9.82
N VAL A 29 61.86 -6.68 -9.08
CA VAL A 29 62.73 -5.68 -8.43
C VAL A 29 63.61 -6.35 -7.37
N ILE A 30 63.04 -7.23 -6.54
CA ILE A 30 63.80 -7.97 -5.51
C ILE A 30 64.81 -8.92 -6.17
N ALA A 31 64.41 -9.67 -7.20
CA ALA A 31 65.28 -10.60 -7.91
C ALA A 31 66.43 -9.89 -8.64
N ALA A 32 66.16 -8.75 -9.29
CA ALA A 32 67.18 -7.93 -9.93
C ALA A 32 68.19 -7.39 -8.91
N TYR A 33 67.72 -6.98 -7.74
CA TYR A 33 68.58 -6.54 -6.64
C TYR A 33 69.47 -7.68 -6.12
N VAL A 34 68.87 -8.83 -5.77
CA VAL A 34 69.61 -10.00 -5.29
C VAL A 34 70.65 -10.45 -6.33
N TRP A 35 70.28 -10.52 -7.60
CA TRP A 35 71.20 -10.91 -8.66
C TRP A 35 72.38 -9.93 -8.80
N LYS A 36 72.12 -8.62 -8.73
CA LYS A 36 73.18 -7.61 -8.86
C LYS A 36 74.14 -7.59 -7.67
N PHE A 37 73.66 -7.90 -6.47
CA PHE A 37 74.40 -7.73 -5.22
C PHE A 37 74.71 -9.04 -4.47
N HIS A 38 74.47 -10.21 -5.08
CA HIS A 38 74.64 -11.53 -4.44
C HIS A 38 76.05 -11.80 -3.88
N SER A 39 77.09 -11.12 -4.39
CA SER A 39 78.48 -11.32 -4.01
C SER A 39 78.97 -10.38 -2.89
N LEU A 40 78.13 -9.44 -2.43
CA LEU A 40 78.47 -8.51 -1.36
C LEU A 40 77.94 -9.00 0.00
N LYS A 41 78.68 -8.70 1.08
CA LYS A 41 78.20 -8.94 2.45
C LYS A 41 77.08 -7.95 2.80
N LEU A 42 76.11 -8.41 3.58
CA LEU A 42 75.08 -7.54 4.14
C LEU A 42 75.72 -6.47 5.03
N SER A 43 75.21 -5.25 4.94
CA SER A 43 75.69 -4.12 5.74
C SER A 43 75.09 -4.15 7.15
N ASP A 44 75.94 -3.94 8.16
CA ASP A 44 75.54 -3.75 9.57
C ASP A 44 75.00 -2.33 9.84
N SER A 45 75.20 -1.39 8.92
CA SER A 45 74.70 -0.02 9.04
C SER A 45 73.22 0.07 8.68
N THR A 46 72.41 0.52 9.62
CA THR A 46 70.97 0.79 9.45
C THR A 46 70.68 1.90 8.44
N ALA A 47 71.60 2.85 8.24
CA ALA A 47 71.43 3.93 7.27
C ALA A 47 71.39 3.42 5.82
N ILE A 48 72.17 2.37 5.50
CA ILE A 48 72.19 1.76 4.16
C ILE A 48 70.87 1.04 3.87
N TRP A 49 70.27 0.43 4.89
CA TRP A 49 68.93 -0.17 4.79
C TRP A 49 67.84 0.88 4.58
N GLY A 50 67.99 2.07 5.16
CA GLY A 50 67.11 3.22 4.88
C GLY A 50 67.14 3.59 3.40
N SER A 51 68.33 3.82 2.84
CA SER A 51 68.47 4.17 1.41
C SER A 51 68.01 3.06 0.46
N PHE A 52 68.15 1.79 0.84
CA PHE A 52 67.58 0.67 0.10
C PHE A 52 66.05 0.69 0.11
N GLY A 53 65.45 0.97 1.27
CA GLY A 53 64.02 1.18 1.41
C GLY A 53 63.50 2.29 0.50
N ASP A 54 64.21 3.41 0.43
CA ASP A 54 63.85 4.54 -0.44
C ASP A 54 63.92 4.16 -1.93
N TYR A 55 64.95 3.41 -2.35
CA TYR A 55 65.06 2.92 -3.72
C TYR A 55 63.91 1.96 -4.09
N LEU A 56 63.60 0.99 -3.22
CA LEU A 56 62.48 0.07 -3.43
C LEU A 56 61.15 0.81 -3.47
N ALA A 57 60.91 1.71 -2.51
CA ALA A 57 59.69 2.50 -2.44
C ALA A 57 59.53 3.38 -3.69
N GLY A 58 60.59 4.08 -4.11
CA GLY A 58 60.59 4.91 -5.30
C GLY A 58 60.33 4.11 -6.59
N THR A 59 61.04 3.00 -6.77
CA THR A 59 60.91 2.14 -7.96
C THR A 59 59.53 1.50 -8.05
N LEU A 60 59.02 0.97 -6.93
CA LEU A 60 57.71 0.33 -6.90
C LEU A 60 56.57 1.35 -6.99
N SER A 61 56.75 2.58 -6.48
CA SER A 61 55.71 3.61 -6.53
C SER A 61 55.25 3.94 -7.96
N GLY A 62 56.16 3.88 -8.94
CA GLY A 62 55.84 4.13 -10.35
C GLY A 62 54.84 3.12 -10.94
N ILE A 63 54.79 1.91 -10.38
CA ILE A 63 53.88 0.82 -10.81
C ILE A 63 52.68 0.73 -9.87
N LEU A 64 52.93 0.80 -8.55
CA LEU A 64 51.90 0.65 -7.52
C LEU A 64 50.87 1.78 -7.56
N THR A 65 51.31 3.03 -7.76
CA THR A 65 50.40 4.20 -7.73
C THR A 65 49.32 4.12 -8.81
N PRO A 66 49.65 3.97 -10.12
CA PRO A 66 48.61 3.87 -11.16
C PRO A 66 47.72 2.63 -11.00
N VAL A 67 48.29 1.47 -10.60
CA VAL A 67 47.49 0.26 -10.35
C VAL A 67 46.52 0.47 -9.19
N THR A 68 46.96 1.11 -8.10
CA THR A 68 46.12 1.41 -6.94
C THR A 68 44.96 2.33 -7.32
N VAL A 69 45.22 3.37 -8.11
CA VAL A 69 44.15 4.27 -8.59
C VAL A 69 43.12 3.51 -9.43
N ILE A 70 43.56 2.64 -10.33
CA ILE A 70 42.65 1.82 -11.15
C ILE A 70 41.82 0.86 -10.27
N LEU A 71 42.46 0.20 -9.30
CA LEU A 71 41.76 -0.72 -8.38
C LEU A 71 40.74 0.01 -7.50
N ILE A 72 41.08 1.18 -6.98
CA ILE A 72 40.15 2.02 -6.21
C ILE A 72 38.97 2.43 -7.10
N TRP A 73 39.22 2.87 -8.34
CA TRP A 73 38.17 3.25 -9.27
C TRP A 73 37.22 2.09 -9.61
N LEU A 74 37.77 0.90 -9.90
CA LEU A 74 36.97 -0.31 -10.13
C LEU A 74 36.10 -0.67 -8.93
N THR A 75 36.68 -0.58 -7.73
CA THR A 75 35.98 -0.86 -6.47
C THR A 75 34.84 0.14 -6.26
N TYR A 76 35.10 1.43 -6.45
CA TYR A 76 34.10 2.48 -6.32
C TYR A 76 32.95 2.31 -7.31
N LYS A 77 33.23 1.96 -8.58
CA LYS A 77 32.20 1.70 -9.58
C LYS A 77 31.28 0.55 -9.13
N SER A 78 31.86 -0.56 -8.68
CA SER A 78 31.10 -1.73 -8.21
C SER A 78 30.24 -1.40 -6.98
N GLN A 79 30.80 -0.69 -6.00
CA GLN A 79 30.05 -0.25 -4.80
C GLN A 79 28.87 0.67 -5.16
N LYS A 80 29.05 1.58 -6.11
CA LYS A 80 27.98 2.50 -6.55
C LYS A 80 26.83 1.76 -7.24
N GLU A 81 27.14 0.78 -8.08
CA GLU A 81 26.14 -0.05 -8.75
C GLU A 81 25.37 -0.90 -7.75
N GLU A 82 26.07 -1.53 -6.80
CA GLU A 82 25.44 -2.32 -5.74
C GLU A 82 24.53 -1.46 -4.86
N SER A 83 24.97 -0.28 -4.45
CA SER A 83 24.17 0.67 -3.67
C SER A 83 22.88 1.09 -4.40
N THR A 84 22.97 1.33 -5.71
CA THR A 84 21.80 1.67 -6.52
C THR A 84 20.80 0.51 -6.58
N ASN A 85 21.29 -0.71 -6.81
CA ASN A 85 20.46 -1.91 -6.86
C ASN A 85 19.81 -2.20 -5.50
N GLN A 86 20.56 -2.07 -4.41
CA GLN A 86 20.04 -2.20 -3.05
C GLN A 86 18.92 -1.18 -2.78
N GLY A 87 19.09 0.07 -3.20
CA GLY A 87 18.05 1.09 -3.10
C GLY A 87 16.74 0.70 -3.79
N LEU A 88 16.82 0.16 -5.01
CA LEU A 88 15.63 -0.32 -5.75
C LEU A 88 14.95 -1.52 -5.06
N ILE A 89 15.74 -2.46 -4.52
CA ILE A 89 15.22 -3.61 -3.77
C ILE A 89 14.49 -3.14 -2.51
N ILE A 90 15.08 -2.18 -1.78
CA ILE A 90 14.47 -1.60 -0.57
C ILE A 90 13.14 -0.93 -0.90
N VAL A 91 13.07 -0.11 -1.95
CA VAL A 91 11.82 0.53 -2.37
C VAL A 91 10.74 -0.51 -2.67
N LYS A 92 11.09 -1.58 -3.41
CA LYS A 92 10.15 -2.67 -3.70
C LYS A 92 9.70 -3.43 -2.44
N GLN A 93 10.62 -3.65 -1.49
CA GLN A 93 10.30 -4.29 -0.21
C GLN A 93 9.38 -3.40 0.64
N MET A 94 9.61 -2.09 0.69
CA MET A 94 8.75 -1.15 1.40
C MET A 94 7.32 -1.14 0.83
N ASP A 95 7.19 -1.24 -0.49
CA ASP A 95 5.88 -1.32 -1.15
C ASP A 95 5.13 -2.61 -0.77
N LEU A 96 5.82 -3.77 -0.81
CA LEU A 96 5.25 -5.06 -0.38
C LEU A 96 4.88 -5.09 1.10
N LEU A 97 5.73 -4.53 1.97
CA LEU A 97 5.46 -4.43 3.40
C LEU A 97 4.25 -3.54 3.69
N SER A 98 4.10 -2.44 2.95
CA SER A 98 2.94 -1.56 3.07
C SER A 98 1.66 -2.30 2.68
N GLN A 99 1.69 -3.06 1.59
CA GLN A 99 0.57 -3.91 1.19
C GLN A 99 0.23 -4.95 2.27
N GLN A 100 1.21 -5.69 2.77
CA GLN A 100 1.00 -6.72 3.79
C GLN A 100 0.44 -6.15 5.09
N SER A 101 0.97 -5.02 5.56
CA SER A 101 0.50 -4.32 6.76
C SER A 101 -0.97 -3.91 6.63
N PHE A 102 -1.32 -3.33 5.47
CA PHE A 102 -2.70 -2.98 5.17
C PHE A 102 -3.60 -4.23 5.14
N GLU A 103 -3.22 -5.27 4.39
CA GLU A 103 -4.01 -6.50 4.25
C GLU A 103 -4.24 -7.19 5.59
N GLN A 104 -3.23 -7.25 6.45
CA GLN A 104 -3.36 -7.81 7.79
C GLN A 104 -4.40 -7.05 8.62
N THR A 105 -4.36 -5.71 8.58
CA THR A 105 -5.33 -4.85 9.27
C THR A 105 -6.73 -5.02 8.67
N PHE A 106 -6.82 -5.00 7.34
CA PHE A 106 -8.06 -5.19 6.59
C PHE A 106 -8.74 -6.52 6.96
N PHE A 107 -8.02 -7.64 6.88
CA PHE A 107 -8.61 -8.96 7.18
C PHE A 107 -8.96 -9.11 8.67
N SER A 108 -8.18 -8.52 9.57
CA SER A 108 -8.51 -8.48 11.00
C SER A 108 -9.81 -7.73 11.26
N TRP A 109 -10.01 -6.60 10.58
CA TRP A 109 -11.22 -5.79 10.76
C TRP A 109 -12.44 -6.41 10.08
N LEU A 110 -12.25 -7.02 8.91
CA LEU A 110 -13.27 -7.82 8.22
C LEU A 110 -13.80 -8.94 9.13
N GLN A 111 -12.89 -9.66 9.79
CA GLN A 111 -13.27 -10.69 10.77
C GLN A 111 -14.01 -10.10 11.97
N SER A 112 -13.58 -8.94 12.47
CA SER A 112 -14.27 -8.25 13.57
C SER A 112 -15.70 -7.87 13.21
N ILE A 113 -15.97 -7.37 12.00
CA ILE A 113 -17.32 -7.00 11.56
C ILE A 113 -18.24 -8.23 11.47
N GLN A 114 -17.71 -9.37 11.03
CA GLN A 114 -18.45 -10.63 11.03
C GLN A 114 -18.87 -11.05 12.44
N ASN A 115 -18.05 -10.74 13.45
CA ASN A 115 -18.34 -11.05 14.85
C ASN A 115 -19.32 -10.06 15.51
N ILE A 116 -19.44 -8.83 15.00
CA ILE A 116 -20.38 -7.83 15.52
C ILE A 116 -21.83 -8.18 15.15
N ARG A 117 -22.05 -8.86 14.03
CA ARG A 117 -23.38 -9.31 13.59
C ARG A 117 -23.84 -10.48 14.49
N PRO A 118 -24.87 -10.35 15.34
CA PRO A 118 -25.32 -11.46 16.19
C PRO A 118 -26.09 -12.46 15.33
N ILE A 119 -25.47 -13.58 14.98
CA ILE A 119 -25.98 -14.49 13.93
C ILE A 119 -27.34 -15.13 14.29
N GLU A 120 -27.66 -15.44 15.55
CA GLU A 120 -28.83 -16.30 15.84
C GLU A 120 -30.13 -15.58 16.28
N LYS A 121 -30.08 -14.53 17.11
CA LYS A 121 -31.30 -13.83 17.57
C LYS A 121 -31.61 -12.55 16.79
N ALA A 122 -30.58 -11.95 16.21
CA ALA A 122 -30.77 -10.84 15.31
C ALA A 122 -31.24 -11.31 13.93
N GLU A 123 -31.10 -12.57 13.53
CA GLU A 123 -31.63 -13.01 12.22
C GLU A 123 -33.15 -12.95 12.14
N GLN A 124 -33.86 -13.33 13.20
CA GLN A 124 -35.33 -13.35 13.15
C GLN A 124 -35.95 -11.96 13.30
N ALA A 125 -35.47 -11.19 14.30
CA ALA A 125 -35.80 -9.78 14.46
C ALA A 125 -35.34 -8.98 13.24
N SER A 126 -34.05 -9.02 12.88
CA SER A 126 -33.57 -8.25 11.74
C SER A 126 -34.12 -8.74 10.41
N SER A 127 -34.53 -10.00 10.20
CA SER A 127 -35.18 -10.38 8.94
C SER A 127 -36.52 -9.66 8.77
N GLU A 128 -37.41 -9.71 9.77
CA GLU A 128 -38.70 -9.01 9.67
C GLU A 128 -38.52 -7.49 9.55
N TYR A 129 -37.55 -6.93 10.27
CA TYR A 129 -37.28 -5.48 10.30
C TYR A 129 -36.52 -4.98 9.07
N ILE A 130 -35.48 -5.69 8.61
CA ILE A 130 -34.80 -5.44 7.35
C ILE A 130 -35.81 -5.61 6.22
N THR A 131 -36.71 -6.59 6.25
CA THR A 131 -37.78 -6.69 5.26
C THR A 131 -38.72 -5.48 5.32
N SER A 132 -39.11 -4.98 6.49
CA SER A 132 -39.94 -3.76 6.63
C SER A 132 -39.24 -2.52 6.07
N ILE A 133 -38.00 -2.24 6.50
CA ILE A 133 -37.20 -1.10 6.00
C ILE A 133 -36.95 -1.25 4.50
N THR A 134 -36.62 -2.45 4.04
CA THR A 134 -36.40 -2.74 2.62
C THR A 134 -37.67 -2.51 1.81
N ASN A 135 -38.84 -2.90 2.32
CA ASN A 135 -40.12 -2.69 1.66
C ASN A 135 -40.50 -1.20 1.64
N GLU A 136 -40.31 -0.47 2.73
CA GLU A 136 -40.49 0.99 2.78
C GLU A 136 -39.58 1.66 1.74
N ILE A 137 -38.27 1.40 1.82
CA ILE A 137 -37.28 1.95 0.88
C ILE A 137 -37.64 1.58 -0.56
N ASN A 138 -37.99 0.33 -0.85
CA ASN A 138 -38.36 -0.09 -2.21
C ASN A 138 -39.66 0.58 -2.69
N ASN A 139 -40.67 0.74 -1.84
CA ASN A 139 -41.92 1.41 -2.19
C ASN A 139 -41.67 2.88 -2.52
N TYR A 140 -40.83 3.55 -1.72
CA TYR A 140 -40.48 4.95 -1.93
C TYR A 140 -39.58 5.14 -3.15
N LEU A 141 -38.59 4.26 -3.35
CA LEU A 141 -37.77 4.23 -4.55
C LEU A 141 -38.63 4.02 -5.81
N ARG A 142 -39.59 3.09 -5.76
CA ARG A 142 -40.51 2.85 -6.87
C ARG A 142 -41.37 4.07 -7.19
N TYR A 143 -41.82 4.82 -6.17
CA TYR A 143 -42.56 6.07 -6.35
C TYR A 143 -41.68 7.19 -6.95
N GLY A 144 -40.45 7.35 -6.47
CA GLY A 144 -39.49 8.30 -7.03
C GLY A 144 -39.09 7.94 -8.47
N ILE A 145 -39.07 6.65 -8.83
CA ILE A 145 -38.74 6.20 -10.18
C ILE A 145 -39.81 6.59 -11.20
N THR A 146 -41.09 6.52 -10.84
CA THR A 146 -42.21 6.77 -11.76
C THR A 146 -42.49 8.24 -12.01
N ASN A 147 -41.94 9.15 -11.19
CA ASN A 147 -42.35 10.56 -11.13
C ASN A 147 -41.18 11.56 -11.31
N THR A 148 -40.08 11.18 -11.99
CA THR A 148 -38.85 12.02 -12.12
C THR A 148 -39.01 13.35 -12.86
N THR A 149 -40.14 13.59 -13.53
CA THR A 149 -40.43 14.82 -14.28
C THR A 149 -41.41 15.75 -13.54
N ASP A 150 -41.78 15.42 -12.30
CA ASP A 150 -42.71 16.19 -11.48
C ASP A 150 -42.00 17.41 -10.85
N GLU A 151 -42.59 18.61 -10.94
CA GLU A 151 -42.07 19.82 -10.27
C GLU A 151 -41.96 19.63 -8.74
N ASN A 152 -42.76 18.73 -8.17
CA ASN A 152 -42.72 18.37 -6.75
C ASN A 152 -41.72 17.27 -6.39
N TYR A 153 -40.93 16.76 -7.35
CA TYR A 153 -39.99 15.66 -7.14
C TYR A 153 -39.03 15.92 -5.97
N LEU A 154 -38.45 17.11 -5.88
CA LEU A 154 -37.54 17.47 -4.77
C LEU A 154 -38.25 17.46 -3.41
N GLY A 155 -39.49 17.94 -3.34
CA GLY A 155 -40.28 17.95 -2.11
C GLY A 155 -40.66 16.55 -1.65
N ILE A 156 -41.07 15.68 -2.57
CA ILE A 156 -41.35 14.26 -2.33
C ILE A 156 -40.12 13.56 -1.78
N MET A 157 -38.97 13.81 -2.41
CA MET A 157 -37.75 13.12 -2.06
C MET A 157 -37.15 13.64 -0.74
N LYS A 158 -37.37 14.92 -0.39
CA LYS A 158 -37.08 15.44 0.95
C LYS A 158 -37.96 14.79 2.02
N ALA A 159 -39.27 14.69 1.79
CA ALA A 159 -40.17 14.00 2.70
C ALA A 159 -39.78 12.52 2.89
N MET A 160 -39.28 11.88 1.83
CA MET A 160 -38.72 10.53 1.88
C MET A 160 -37.46 10.46 2.75
N ALA A 161 -36.52 11.39 2.61
CA ALA A 161 -35.32 11.45 3.44
C ALA A 161 -35.65 11.61 4.93
N ASP A 162 -36.58 12.50 5.26
CA ASP A 162 -37.06 12.74 6.62
C ASP A 162 -37.76 11.49 7.18
N GLN A 163 -38.57 10.81 6.36
CA GLN A 163 -39.25 9.59 6.77
C GLN A 163 -38.28 8.42 6.97
N LEU A 164 -37.29 8.24 6.11
CA LEU A 164 -36.24 7.22 6.27
C LEU A 164 -35.41 7.46 7.53
N THR A 165 -35.10 8.72 7.82
CA THR A 165 -34.44 9.11 9.07
C THR A 165 -35.30 8.73 10.27
N GLY A 166 -36.62 8.99 10.20
CA GLY A 166 -37.59 8.58 11.20
C GLY A 166 -37.69 7.06 11.37
N SER A 167 -37.82 6.30 10.28
CA SER A 167 -37.88 4.83 10.28
C SER A 167 -36.60 4.22 10.84
N TYR A 168 -35.43 4.75 10.47
CA TYR A 168 -34.15 4.31 11.03
C TYR A 168 -34.07 4.60 12.54
N SER A 169 -34.40 5.81 12.98
CA SER A 169 -34.39 6.20 14.40
C SER A 169 -35.37 5.39 15.25
N HIS A 170 -36.58 5.14 14.73
CA HIS A 170 -37.58 4.28 15.36
C HIS A 170 -37.07 2.84 15.48
N THR A 171 -36.46 2.31 14.42
CA THR A 171 -35.87 0.97 14.41
C THR A 171 -34.72 0.88 15.40
N TYR A 172 -33.81 1.85 15.39
CA TYR A 172 -32.71 1.95 16.35
C TYR A 172 -33.23 1.95 17.79
N THR A 173 -34.26 2.74 18.09
CA THR A 173 -34.83 2.83 19.45
C THR A 173 -35.42 1.49 19.88
N ARG A 174 -36.19 0.82 19.02
CA ARG A 174 -36.75 -0.51 19.32
C ARG A 174 -35.67 -1.57 19.52
N VAL A 175 -34.68 -1.59 18.63
CA VAL A 175 -33.54 -2.52 18.70
C VAL A 175 -32.68 -2.26 19.95
N LYS A 176 -32.55 -1.00 20.36
CA LYS A 176 -31.88 -0.61 21.61
C LYS A 176 -32.68 -1.04 22.85
N ASP A 177 -34.00 -0.87 22.83
CA ASP A 177 -34.90 -1.25 23.92
C ASP A 177 -34.98 -2.76 24.10
N ASP A 178 -34.82 -3.53 23.02
CA ASP A 178 -34.66 -4.99 23.04
C ASP A 178 -33.25 -5.45 23.52
N GLY A 179 -32.40 -4.52 23.98
CA GLY A 179 -31.05 -4.81 24.49
C GLY A 179 -29.99 -5.04 23.41
N HIS A 180 -30.30 -4.69 22.17
CA HIS A 180 -29.55 -5.07 20.97
C HIS A 180 -28.99 -3.87 20.21
N GLY A 181 -28.35 -2.91 20.88
CA GLY A 181 -27.74 -1.70 20.27
C GLY A 181 -26.63 -1.92 19.23
N TRP A 182 -26.46 -3.12 18.71
CA TRP A 182 -25.45 -3.50 17.72
C TRP A 182 -25.68 -2.87 16.34
N LEU A 183 -26.90 -2.41 16.02
CA LEU A 183 -27.22 -1.89 14.68
C LEU A 183 -26.42 -0.64 14.31
N ASP A 184 -26.40 0.37 15.19
CA ASP A 184 -25.59 1.56 14.98
C ASP A 184 -24.10 1.18 14.98
N THR A 185 -23.66 0.38 15.95
CA THR A 185 -22.25 -0.05 16.05
C THR A 185 -21.79 -0.78 14.80
N TYR A 186 -22.60 -1.67 14.26
CA TYR A 186 -22.34 -2.39 13.02
C TYR A 186 -22.29 -1.44 11.83
N SER A 187 -23.29 -0.57 11.67
CA SER A 187 -23.34 0.36 10.56
C SER A 187 -22.18 1.35 10.58
N TYR A 188 -21.84 1.90 11.75
CA TYR A 188 -20.63 2.72 11.92
C TYR A 188 -19.37 1.94 11.60
N ALA A 189 -19.23 0.71 12.11
CA ALA A 189 -18.03 -0.09 11.86
C ALA A 189 -17.82 -0.36 10.37
N VAL A 190 -18.88 -0.69 9.63
CA VAL A 190 -18.78 -0.92 8.18
C VAL A 190 -18.46 0.38 7.43
N MET A 191 -19.12 1.49 7.78
CA MET A 191 -18.86 2.76 7.10
C MET A 191 -17.44 3.28 7.36
N GLU A 192 -16.96 3.22 8.60
CA GLU A 192 -15.58 3.59 8.92
C GLU A 192 -14.56 2.63 8.31
N PHE A 193 -14.92 1.36 8.11
CA PHE A 193 -14.06 0.45 7.37
C PHE A 193 -13.91 0.85 5.90
N ILE A 194 -15.00 1.29 5.26
CA ILE A 194 -14.93 1.84 3.91
C ILE A 194 -14.10 3.13 3.89
N SER A 195 -14.28 4.02 4.87
CA SER A 195 -13.48 5.24 5.00
C SER A 195 -12.00 4.95 5.15
N PHE A 196 -11.61 3.98 5.98
CA PHE A 196 -10.22 3.56 6.14
C PHE A 196 -9.59 3.07 4.83
N ILE A 197 -10.35 2.33 4.02
CA ILE A 197 -9.87 1.90 2.70
C ILE A 197 -9.71 3.13 1.78
N ASP A 198 -10.65 4.08 1.84
CA ASP A 198 -10.64 5.25 0.95
C ASP A 198 -9.58 6.29 1.31
N GLU A 199 -9.35 6.53 2.59
CA GLU A 199 -8.46 7.56 3.12
C GLU A 199 -6.99 7.09 3.12
N ASN A 200 -6.70 5.83 2.80
CA ASN A 200 -5.33 5.34 2.76
C ASN A 200 -4.56 5.87 1.54
N ASP A 201 -3.45 6.55 1.79
CA ASP A 201 -2.58 7.10 0.74
C ASP A 201 -1.35 6.20 0.45
N ILE A 202 -1.04 5.26 1.36
CA ILE A 202 0.17 4.43 1.26
C ILE A 202 -0.12 3.13 0.51
N TYR A 203 -1.19 2.42 0.86
CA TYR A 203 -1.70 1.26 0.13
C TYR A 203 -3.05 0.86 0.75
N PRO A 204 -4.11 0.61 -0.04
CA PRO A 204 -4.21 0.72 -1.50
C PRO A 204 -4.16 2.19 -1.95
N ARG A 205 -3.44 2.48 -3.05
CA ARG A 205 -3.22 3.87 -3.51
C ARG A 205 -4.22 4.30 -4.57
N THR A 206 -4.49 3.41 -5.52
CA THR A 206 -5.33 3.73 -6.68
C THR A 206 -6.80 3.45 -6.36
N LEU A 207 -7.71 4.15 -7.06
CA LEU A 207 -9.14 3.88 -6.95
C LEU A 207 -9.48 2.42 -7.30
N GLU A 208 -8.78 1.84 -8.27
CA GLU A 208 -8.97 0.44 -8.65
C GLU A 208 -8.60 -0.53 -7.52
N GLN A 209 -7.46 -0.32 -6.88
CA GLN A 209 -7.06 -1.13 -5.72
C GLN A 209 -8.04 -0.96 -4.56
N LYS A 210 -8.44 0.28 -4.25
CA LYS A 210 -9.44 0.58 -3.23
C LYS A 210 -10.77 -0.13 -3.53
N GLN A 211 -11.22 -0.09 -4.79
CA GLN A 211 -12.42 -0.78 -5.24
C GLN A 211 -12.34 -2.30 -5.03
N GLN A 212 -11.18 -2.92 -5.22
CA GLN A 212 -11.02 -4.37 -4.97
C GLN A 212 -11.32 -4.71 -3.50
N TYR A 213 -10.72 -3.99 -2.54
CA TYR A 213 -10.95 -4.22 -1.11
C TYR A 213 -12.38 -3.90 -0.68
N VAL A 214 -12.96 -2.80 -1.17
CA VAL A 214 -14.36 -2.47 -0.89
C VAL A 214 -15.30 -3.53 -1.49
N SER A 215 -14.99 -4.07 -2.67
CA SER A 215 -15.78 -5.16 -3.28
C SER A 215 -15.70 -6.46 -2.48
N ILE A 216 -14.53 -6.77 -1.89
CA ILE A 216 -14.38 -7.90 -0.96
C ILE A 216 -15.23 -7.66 0.30
N LEU A 217 -15.24 -6.45 0.87
CA LEU A 217 -16.12 -6.15 2.00
C LEU A 217 -17.60 -6.32 1.61
N ILE A 218 -18.02 -5.73 0.48
CA ILE A 218 -19.38 -5.79 -0.04
C ILE A 218 -19.85 -7.23 -0.30
N SER A 219 -18.95 -8.14 -0.71
CA SER A 219 -19.31 -9.54 -0.97
C SER A 219 -19.73 -10.30 0.29
N HIS A 220 -19.33 -9.82 1.48
CA HIS A 220 -19.75 -10.36 2.77
C HIS A 220 -21.09 -9.77 3.27
N LEU A 221 -21.63 -8.77 2.57
CA LEU A 221 -22.88 -8.11 2.90
C LEU A 221 -24.02 -8.63 2.03
N ASN A 222 -25.12 -9.03 2.67
CA ASN A 222 -26.34 -9.36 1.96
C ASN A 222 -27.06 -8.09 1.46
N ASN A 223 -28.08 -8.23 0.60
CA ASN A 223 -28.80 -7.06 0.06
C ASN A 223 -29.46 -6.20 1.16
N GLY A 224 -29.94 -6.83 2.23
CA GLY A 224 -30.52 -6.16 3.38
C GLY A 224 -29.52 -5.31 4.15
N ASP A 225 -28.31 -5.83 4.38
CA ASP A 225 -27.21 -5.10 5.03
C ASP A 225 -26.86 -3.85 4.22
N ARG A 226 -26.86 -3.95 2.89
CA ARG A 226 -26.52 -2.81 2.03
C ARG A 226 -27.59 -1.72 2.08
N VAL A 227 -28.85 -2.12 2.05
CA VAL A 227 -29.99 -1.20 2.19
C VAL A 227 -29.98 -0.54 3.57
N LEU A 228 -29.69 -1.29 4.62
CA LEU A 228 -29.54 -0.78 5.98
C LEU A 228 -28.43 0.26 6.08
N LEU A 229 -27.26 0.01 5.47
CA LEU A 229 -26.13 0.94 5.47
C LEU A 229 -26.45 2.21 4.67
N GLY A 230 -27.18 2.08 3.57
CA GLY A 230 -27.73 3.24 2.85
C GLY A 230 -28.67 4.06 3.72
N ALA A 231 -29.63 3.42 4.39
CA ALA A 231 -30.56 4.08 5.31
C ALA A 231 -29.84 4.73 6.50
N PHE A 232 -28.80 4.09 7.01
CA PHE A 232 -27.94 4.62 8.06
C PHE A 232 -27.22 5.89 7.61
N ALA A 233 -26.52 5.86 6.48
CA ALA A 233 -25.81 7.02 5.93
C ALA A 233 -26.75 8.22 5.74
N ILE A 234 -27.97 7.95 5.26
CA ILE A 234 -29.06 8.92 5.14
C ILE A 234 -29.47 9.47 6.52
N SER A 235 -29.73 8.59 7.48
CA SER A 235 -30.22 8.99 8.81
C SER A 235 -29.22 9.86 9.58
N LYS A 236 -27.92 9.66 9.36
CA LYS A 236 -26.86 10.45 9.97
C LYS A 236 -26.61 11.76 9.25
N GLN A 237 -27.19 11.96 8.06
CA GLN A 237 -26.96 13.11 7.18
C GLN A 237 -25.47 13.32 6.89
N ASP A 238 -24.67 12.24 6.91
CA ASP A 238 -23.24 12.31 6.69
C ASP A 238 -22.96 12.19 5.18
N ILE A 239 -22.65 13.32 4.55
CA ILE A 239 -22.35 13.42 3.11
C ILE A 239 -21.17 12.52 2.75
N ARG A 240 -20.17 12.39 3.64
CA ARG A 240 -18.99 11.53 3.41
C ARG A 240 -19.42 10.10 3.15
N TYR A 241 -20.33 9.57 3.97
CA TYR A 241 -20.83 8.22 3.82
C TYR A 241 -21.59 8.00 2.52
N LEU A 242 -22.45 8.95 2.14
CA LEU A 242 -23.16 8.87 0.87
C LEU A 242 -22.20 8.88 -0.32
N ASP A 243 -21.20 9.75 -0.30
CA ASP A 243 -20.18 9.84 -1.34
C ASP A 243 -19.35 8.55 -1.45
N LEU A 244 -18.99 7.93 -0.33
CA LEU A 244 -18.30 6.64 -0.31
C LEU A 244 -19.15 5.53 -0.94
N LEU A 245 -20.42 5.44 -0.56
CA LEU A 245 -21.35 4.44 -1.12
C LEU A 245 -21.51 4.60 -2.63
N LYS A 246 -21.52 5.84 -3.12
CA LYS A 246 -21.54 6.16 -4.56
C LYS A 246 -20.24 5.74 -5.24
N LYS A 247 -19.12 6.23 -4.70
CA LYS A 247 -17.77 6.06 -5.24
C LYS A 247 -17.45 4.60 -5.54
N TYR A 248 -17.90 3.69 -4.67
CA TYR A 248 -17.61 2.27 -4.78
C TYR A 248 -18.72 1.41 -5.37
N ASN A 249 -19.77 2.02 -5.94
CA ASN A 249 -20.91 1.32 -6.52
C ASN A 249 -21.50 0.28 -5.56
N PHE A 250 -21.71 0.69 -4.30
CA PHE A 250 -22.02 -0.21 -3.20
C PHE A 250 -23.28 -1.08 -3.43
N PHE A 251 -24.16 -0.63 -4.32
CA PHE A 251 -25.40 -1.29 -4.70
C PHE A 251 -25.26 -1.91 -6.10
N THR A 252 -25.09 -3.23 -6.17
CA THR A 252 -24.64 -3.95 -7.38
C THR A 252 -25.74 -4.30 -8.40
N LYS A 253 -27.02 -4.01 -8.14
CA LYS A 253 -28.09 -4.17 -9.15
C LYS A 253 -28.30 -2.85 -9.88
N ARG A 254 -28.43 -2.87 -11.21
CA ARG A 254 -28.69 -1.67 -12.05
C ARG A 254 -29.86 -0.81 -11.54
N SER A 255 -30.91 -1.46 -11.03
CA SER A 255 -32.02 -0.78 -10.36
C SER A 255 -31.65 -0.21 -8.97
N GLY A 256 -30.81 -0.88 -8.20
CA GLY A 256 -30.31 -0.41 -6.90
C GLY A 256 -29.33 0.76 -7.03
N GLN A 257 -28.49 0.77 -8.05
CA GLN A 257 -27.53 1.85 -8.33
C GLN A 257 -28.25 3.10 -8.85
N GLU A 258 -29.21 2.95 -9.75
CA GLU A 258 -30.08 4.05 -10.22
C GLU A 258 -30.91 4.65 -9.07
N ASN A 259 -31.39 3.81 -8.15
CA ASN A 259 -32.09 4.22 -6.94
C ASN A 259 -31.19 5.02 -5.97
N VAL A 260 -29.94 4.61 -5.83
CA VAL A 260 -28.97 5.25 -4.95
C VAL A 260 -28.45 6.55 -5.56
N ASP A 261 -28.17 6.59 -6.87
CA ASP A 261 -27.83 7.82 -7.58
C ASP A 261 -28.97 8.87 -7.49
N ARG A 262 -30.23 8.42 -7.57
CA ARG A 262 -31.40 9.30 -7.41
C ARG A 262 -31.60 9.75 -5.96
N LEU A 263 -31.32 8.89 -4.97
CA LEU A 263 -31.30 9.28 -3.55
C LEU A 263 -30.17 10.26 -3.27
N LEU A 264 -28.95 9.98 -3.71
CA LEU A 264 -27.79 10.88 -3.59
C LEU A 264 -28.06 12.24 -4.21
N LYS A 265 -28.63 12.28 -5.42
CA LYS A 265 -29.03 13.53 -6.07
C LYS A 265 -30.00 14.31 -5.20
N VAL A 266 -30.97 13.64 -4.60
CA VAL A 266 -31.92 14.24 -3.66
C VAL A 266 -31.23 14.76 -2.40
N PHE A 267 -30.28 14.02 -1.82
CA PHE A 267 -29.54 14.46 -0.64
C PHE A 267 -28.64 15.66 -0.96
N GLN A 268 -27.99 15.65 -2.12
CA GLN A 268 -27.19 16.77 -2.61
C GLN A 268 -28.07 18.01 -2.86
N ASP A 269 -29.26 17.83 -3.42
CA ASP A 269 -30.21 18.91 -3.70
C ASP A 269 -30.97 19.40 -2.44
N THR A 270 -31.14 18.55 -1.42
CA THR A 270 -31.77 18.91 -0.12
C THR A 270 -30.77 19.46 0.91
N ASN A 271 -29.46 19.25 0.70
CA ASN A 271 -28.37 19.90 1.45
C ASN A 271 -28.02 21.31 0.96
N ILE A 272 -28.88 21.96 0.14
CA ILE A 272 -28.87 23.41 0.04
C ILE A 272 -29.56 23.99 1.28
N LYS A 273 -28.78 24.12 2.35
CA LYS A 273 -28.80 25.31 3.19
C LYS A 273 -27.46 26.02 3.02
#